data_AF-A0A4V1VLE7-F1
#
_entry.id   AF-A0A4V1VLE7-F1
#
_cell.length_a   1.000
_cell.length_b   1.000
_cell.length_c   1.000
_cell.angle_alpha   90.00
_cell.angle_beta   90.00
_cell.angle_gamma   90.00
#
_symmetry.space_group_name_H-M   'P 1'
#
loop_
_entity.id
_entity.type
_entity.pdbx_description
1 polymer ?
#
loop_
_entity_poly.entity_id
_entity_poly.type
_entity_poly.pdbx_seq_one_letter_code
_entity_poly.pdbx_strand_id
1 'polypeptide(L)' 'MPGQPPTTAPGAWTPHVTLARRLDPAQLAAAFAALAERPRELEGSIAVARRWDGDARRTWDLAV' A
#
# COMPACT_ATOMS: atom_id res chain seq x y z
N MET A 1 -1.29 6.63 19.53
CA MET A 1 -2.54 6.44 18.76
C MET A 1 -3.23 5.17 19.25
N PRO A 2 -4.55 5.17 19.50
CA PRO A 2 -5.28 3.94 19.82
C PRO A 2 -5.23 2.93 18.67
N GLY A 3 -5.10 1.63 18.98
CA GLY A 3 -5.31 0.54 18.01
C GLY A 3 -4.36 0.51 16.82
N GLN A 4 -3.04 0.66 17.03
CA GLN A 4 -2.06 0.48 15.96
C GLN A 4 -1.98 -1.00 15.55
N PRO A 5 -2.22 -1.36 14.28
CA PRO A 5 -2.04 -2.74 13.83
C PRO A 5 -0.58 -3.17 13.99
N PRO A 6 -0.29 -4.39 14.48
CA PRO A 6 1.08 -4.88 14.68
C PRO A 6 1.96 -4.79 13.42
N THR A 7 1.37 -4.96 12.24
CA THR A 7 2.02 -4.88 10.92
C THR A 7 2.47 -3.47 10.52
N THR A 8 2.17 -2.46 11.32
CA THR A 8 2.61 -1.07 11.12
C THR A 8 3.65 -0.62 12.13
N ALA A 9 4.13 -1.51 13.00
CA ALA A 9 5.22 -1.21 13.92
C ALA A 9 6.57 -1.08 13.18
N PRO A 10 7.52 -0.27 13.68
CA PRO A 10 8.87 -0.21 13.14
C PRO A 10 9.50 -1.61 13.04
N GLY A 11 10.09 -1.93 11.89
CA GLY A 11 10.68 -3.25 11.61
C GLY A 11 9.68 -4.38 11.29
N ALA A 12 8.38 -4.18 11.53
CA ALA A 12 7.32 -5.14 11.18
C ALA A 12 6.62 -4.79 9.86
N TRP A 13 6.88 -3.60 9.32
CA TRP A 13 6.29 -3.12 8.07
C TRP A 13 7.20 -3.39 6.87
N THR A 14 6.64 -4.03 5.83
CA THR A 14 7.25 -4.08 4.50
C THR A 14 6.67 -2.95 3.66
N PRO A 15 7.44 -1.91 3.27
CA PRO A 15 6.92 -0.83 2.46
C PRO A 15 6.51 -1.34 1.07
N HIS A 16 5.25 -1.14 0.72
CA HIS A 16 4.69 -1.50 -0.57
C HIS A 16 3.57 -0.54 -0.95
N VAL A 17 3.34 -0.37 -2.25
CA VAL A 17 2.20 0.36 -2.78
C VAL A 17 1.24 -0.65 -3.39
N THR A 18 0.02 -0.71 -2.88
CA THR A 18 -1.03 -1.53 -3.48
C THR A 18 -1.44 -0.93 -4.83
N LEU A 19 -1.17 -1.61 -5.94
CA LEU A 19 -1.61 -1.19 -7.27
C LEU A 19 -3.05 -1.62 -7.57
N ALA A 20 -3.44 -2.80 -7.10
CA ALA A 20 -4.77 -3.36 -7.27
C ALA A 20 -5.12 -4.31 -6.11
N ARG A 21 -6.41 -4.55 -5.88
CA ARG A 21 -6.91 -5.50 -4.87
C ARG A 21 -8.21 -6.14 -5.34
N ARG A 22 -8.53 -7.32 -4.81
CA ARG A 22 -9.74 -8.10 -5.13
C ARG A 22 -9.82 -8.51 -6.61
N LEU A 23 -8.69 -8.90 -7.18
CA LEU A 23 -8.62 -9.41 -8.54
C LEU A 23 -9.06 -10.89 -8.57
N ASP A 24 -9.85 -11.27 -9.57
CA ASP A 24 -10.04 -12.67 -9.93
C ASP A 24 -8.80 -13.23 -10.68
N PRO A 25 -8.70 -14.55 -10.91
CA PRO A 25 -7.53 -15.14 -11.56
C PRO A 25 -7.22 -14.61 -12.96
N ALA A 26 -8.25 -14.32 -13.78
CA ALA A 26 -8.06 -13.79 -15.12
C ALA A 26 -7.56 -12.34 -15.07
N GLN A 27 -8.11 -11.54 -14.16
CA GLN A 27 -7.65 -10.18 -13.90
C GLN A 27 -6.22 -10.14 -13.37
N LEU A 28 -5.84 -11.08 -12.50
CA LEU A 28 -4.48 -11.20 -11.98
C LEU A 28 -3.48 -11.50 -13.11
N ALA A 29 -3.82 -12.43 -14.00
CA ALA A 29 -2.97 -12.74 -15.17
C ALA A 29 -2.79 -11.52 -16.08
N ALA A 30 -3.88 -10.79 -16.35
CA ALA A 30 -3.82 -9.55 -17.13
C ALA A 30 -2.97 -8.46 -16.45
N ALA A 31 -3.07 -8.33 -15.12
CA ALA A 31 -2.25 -7.39 -14.36
C ALA A 31 -0.75 -7.73 -14.45
N PHE A 32 -0.38 -9.01 -14.35
CA PHE A 32 1.02 -9.42 -14.55
C PHE A 32 1.53 -9.14 -15.96
N ALA A 33 0.72 -9.41 -16.99
CA ALA A 33 1.08 -9.08 -18.38
C ALA A 33 1.29 -7.57 -18.57
N ALA A 34 0.43 -6.74 -17.98
CA ALA A 34 0.56 -5.29 -18.04
C ALA A 34 1.83 -4.77 -17.33
N LEU A 35 2.23 -5.41 -16.22
CA LEU A 35 3.43 -5.05 -15.46
C LEU A 35 4.72 -5.55 -16.11
N ALA A 36 4.68 -6.64 -16.89
CA ALA A 36 5.86 -7.19 -17.57
C ALA A 36 6.54 -6.18 -18.51
N GLU A 37 5.75 -5.28 -19.09
CA GLU A 37 6.20 -4.23 -20.02
C GLU A 37 6.65 -2.93 -19.32
N ARG A 38 6.76 -2.92 -17.98
CA ARG A 38 7.13 -1.74 -17.17
C ARG A 38 8.53 -1.90 -16.56
N PRO A 39 9.21 -0.79 -16.24
CA PRO A 39 10.45 -0.84 -15.47
C PRO A 39 10.24 -1.55 -14.13
N ARG A 40 11.24 -2.34 -13.71
CA ARG A 40 11.24 -3.03 -12.41
C ARG A 40 11.43 -2.07 -11.24
N GLU A 41 12.12 -0.97 -11.50
CA GLU A 41 12.39 0.08 -10.53
C GLU A 41 11.65 1.35 -10.96
N LEU A 42 10.96 1.96 -10.00
CA LEU A 42 10.22 3.19 -10.18
C LEU A 42 10.76 4.20 -9.18
N GLU A 43 11.27 5.32 -9.69
CA GLU A 43 11.65 6.44 -8.83
C GLU A 43 10.40 7.23 -8.44
N GLY A 44 10.31 7.58 -7.16
CA GLY A 44 9.20 8.34 -6.63
C GLY A 44 9.48 8.90 -5.25
N SER A 45 8.72 9.92 -4.86
CA SER A 45 8.80 10.55 -3.54
C SER A 45 7.46 10.44 -2.83
N ILE A 46 7.51 10.25 -1.50
CA ILE A 46 6.32 10.32 -0.65
C ILE A 46 6.16 11.78 -0.20
N ALA A 47 5.07 12.43 -0.61
CA ALA A 47 4.78 13.81 -0.21
C ALA A 47 4.08 13.89 1.15
N VAL A 48 3.21 12.92 1.46
CA VAL A 48 2.39 12.91 2.68
C VAL A 48 2.18 11.46 3.11
N ALA A 49 2.20 11.22 4.42
CA ALA A 49 1.82 9.95 5.01
C ALA A 49 0.57 10.13 5.89
N ARG A 50 -0.31 9.14 5.86
CA ARG A 50 -1.55 9.14 6.65
C ARG A 50 -1.84 7.75 7.21
N ARG A 51 -2.30 7.66 8.46
CA ARG A 51 -2.84 6.41 9.02
C ARG A 51 -4.31 6.29 8.68
N TRP A 52 -4.72 5.14 8.16
CA TRP A 52 -6.12 4.77 8.00
C TRP A 52 -6.63 3.93 9.18
N ASP A 53 -7.81 4.25 9.70
CA ASP A 53 -8.61 3.39 10.58
C ASP A 53 -9.58 2.55 9.75
N GLY A 54 -9.43 1.22 9.79
CA GLY A 54 -10.42 0.32 9.18
C GLY A 54 -11.78 0.35 9.88
N ASP A 55 -11.79 0.45 11.20
CA ASP A 55 -12.99 0.29 12.03
C ASP A 55 -13.78 1.59 12.07
N ALA A 56 -13.10 2.69 12.40
CA ALA A 56 -13.74 4.01 12.48
C ALA A 56 -13.87 4.69 11.11
N ARG A 57 -13.27 4.14 10.05
CA ARG A 57 -13.23 4.70 8.69
C ARG A 57 -12.72 6.14 8.64
N ARG A 58 -11.67 6.43 9.41
CA ARG A 58 -11.07 7.78 9.55
C ARG A 58 -9.59 7.78 9.18
N THR A 59 -9.09 8.98 8.88
CA THR A 59 -7.69 9.20 8.53
C THR A 59 -7.05 10.19 9.48
N TRP A 60 -5.77 10.00 9.80
CA TRP A 60 -4.94 10.99 10.49
C TRP A 60 -3.69 11.23 9.68
N ASP A 61 -3.32 12.49 9.52
CA ASP A 61 -2.05 12.85 8.92
C ASP A 61 -0.92 12.50 9.89
N LEU A 62 0.13 11.92 9.34
CA LEU A 62 1.35 11.64 10.06
C LEU A 62 2.32 12.78 9.76
N ALA A 63 2.89 13.38 10.80
CA ALA A 63 4.02 14.27 10.62
C ALA A 63 5.17 13.45 10.03
N VAL A 64 5.65 13.88 8.86
CA VAL A 64 6.88 13.40 8.22
C VAL A 64 8.07 14.20 8.72
#